data_AF-A0A429E176-F1
#
_entry.id   AF-A0A429E176-F1
#
_cell.length_a   1.000
_cell.length_b   1.000
_cell.length_c   1.000
_cell.angle_alpha   90.00
_cell.angle_beta   90.00
_cell.angle_gamma   90.00
#
_symmetry.space_group_name_H-M   'P 1'
#
loop_
_entity.id
_entity.type
_entity.pdbx_description
1 polymer ?
#
loop_
_entity_poly.entity_id
_entity_poly.type
_entity_poly.pdbx_seq_one_letter_code
_entity_poly.pdbx_strand_id
1 'polypeptide(L)'
;MSQGDGGNKVAVGTGPTRVSTAQRVVSLWYFVVVIGSFGMLAPIPVAHAAIRLRRGILWLFVLGYGGIAVAMTFLLERAAAEGESEAMLSFAWLFGTILFVTATCVHLARLRTKILYPPPAAWVESGMHCGLFSIDISGFGQVGRSSEIFVQVRRMLFGVLSTAFEASGIAWEACLKRDTGDGMIVVVPPHFPKFRLVYPLLSRLTAELARYNVVTEQALRIRVRVAIHAGEIALDEYGVTGRPKVLLARLLDSRVLRDALAEAPDESPVVVLVSDRFHEDVQDQGGPGLDTMSYRQVLVHEKETEVRAWLHVPDPVLRELR
;
A
#
# COMPACT_ATOMS: atom_id res chain seq x y z
N MET A 1 0.89 -14.09 41.94
CA MET A 1 1.60 -14.79 40.85
C MET A 1 0.65 -14.91 39.66
N SER A 2 0.63 -13.90 38.79
CA SER A 2 -0.19 -13.91 37.58
C SER A 2 0.63 -14.53 36.45
N GLN A 3 0.31 -15.76 36.07
CA GLN A 3 0.89 -16.38 34.88
C GLN A 3 0.34 -15.68 33.63
N GLY A 4 1.27 -15.36 32.73
CA GLY A 4 1.02 -14.60 31.52
C GLY A 4 0.14 -15.35 30.54
N ASP A 5 -0.87 -14.63 30.03
CA ASP A 5 -1.55 -14.98 28.81
C ASP A 5 -0.57 -14.75 27.65
N GLY A 6 0.02 -15.86 27.19
CA GLY A 6 0.84 -15.91 25.99
C GLY A 6 -0.05 -15.66 24.78
N GLY A 7 -0.39 -14.40 24.56
CA GLY A 7 -1.00 -13.93 23.32
C GLY A 7 -0.20 -14.50 22.16
N ASN A 8 -0.82 -15.45 21.47
CA ASN A 8 -0.24 -16.16 20.36
C ASN A 8 0.05 -15.10 19.29
N LYS A 9 1.29 -14.62 19.24
CA LYS A 9 1.78 -13.68 18.23
C LYS A 9 1.83 -14.44 16.92
N VAL A 10 0.67 -14.66 16.33
CA VAL A 10 0.59 -14.99 14.92
C VAL A 10 0.94 -13.67 14.24
N ALA A 11 2.21 -13.53 13.86
CA ALA A 11 2.58 -12.64 12.80
C ALA A 11 1.85 -13.16 11.56
N VAL A 12 0.58 -12.79 11.40
CA VAL A 12 -0.14 -12.91 10.15
C VAL A 12 0.51 -11.87 9.27
N GLY A 13 1.64 -12.26 8.68
CA GLY A 13 2.15 -11.54 7.53
C GLY A 13 0.99 -11.54 6.55
N THR A 14 0.37 -10.38 6.35
CA THR A 14 -0.42 -10.15 5.14
C THR A 14 0.51 -10.58 4.03
N GLY A 15 0.24 -11.74 3.43
CA GLY A 15 1.08 -12.32 2.40
C GLY A 15 1.34 -11.19 1.41
N PRO A 16 2.60 -11.02 0.96
CA PRO A 16 2.93 -9.89 0.15
C PRO A 16 1.91 -9.71 -0.97
N THR A 17 1.40 -8.49 -1.14
CA THR A 17 0.58 -8.10 -2.29
C THR A 17 1.13 -8.82 -3.52
N ARG A 18 0.37 -9.77 -4.09
CA ARG A 18 0.90 -10.70 -5.10
C ARG A 18 1.57 -9.89 -6.20
N VAL A 19 2.89 -9.85 -6.18
CA VAL A 19 3.67 -9.25 -7.26
C VAL A 19 3.30 -10.00 -8.53
N SER A 20 3.04 -9.26 -9.60
CA SER A 20 2.61 -9.86 -10.87
C SER A 20 3.60 -10.93 -11.32
N THR A 21 3.11 -11.99 -11.97
CA THR A 21 3.97 -13.04 -12.50
C THR A 21 5.06 -12.47 -13.42
N ALA A 22 4.75 -11.42 -14.17
CA ALA A 22 5.72 -10.67 -14.97
C ALA A 22 6.86 -10.07 -14.14
N GLN A 23 6.57 -9.41 -13.02
CA GLN A 23 7.58 -8.78 -12.18
C GLN A 23 8.43 -9.81 -11.41
N ARG A 24 7.88 -11.00 -11.12
CA ARG A 24 8.67 -12.16 -10.65
C ARG A 24 9.64 -12.67 -11.70
N VAL A 25 9.20 -12.79 -12.96
CA VAL A 25 10.03 -13.23 -14.08
C VAL A 25 11.13 -12.21 -14.38
N VAL A 26 10.79 -10.92 -14.45
CA VAL A 26 11.77 -9.85 -14.65
C VAL A 26 12.84 -9.90 -13.57
N SER A 27 12.48 -10.08 -12.30
CA SER A 27 13.46 -10.15 -11.19
C SER A 27 14.39 -11.37 -11.21
N LEU A 28 14.23 -12.35 -12.12
CA LEU A 28 15.17 -13.47 -12.27
C LEU A 28 16.56 -13.03 -12.76
N TRP A 29 16.67 -11.83 -13.35
CA TRP A 29 17.95 -11.29 -13.82
C TRP A 29 19.03 -11.28 -12.73
N TYR A 30 18.64 -11.16 -11.45
CA TYR A 30 19.53 -11.23 -10.30
C TYR A 30 20.36 -12.51 -10.29
N PHE A 31 19.74 -13.65 -10.63
CA PHE A 31 20.40 -14.95 -10.64
C PHE A 31 21.08 -15.22 -11.99
N VAL A 32 20.45 -14.81 -13.09
CA VAL A 32 21.01 -14.99 -14.44
C VAL A 32 22.36 -14.30 -14.57
N VAL A 33 22.50 -13.08 -14.05
CA VAL A 33 23.77 -12.33 -14.07
C VAL A 33 24.85 -13.03 -13.27
N VAL A 34 24.53 -13.56 -12.08
CA VAL A 34 25.53 -14.22 -11.22
C VAL A 34 25.92 -15.58 -11.77
N ILE A 35 24.96 -16.40 -12.16
CA ILE A 35 25.21 -17.75 -12.68
C ILE A 35 25.92 -17.67 -14.04
N GLY A 36 25.44 -16.83 -14.95
CA GLY A 36 26.00 -16.69 -16.30
C GLY A 36 27.41 -16.08 -16.32
N SER A 37 27.81 -15.36 -15.26
CA SER A 37 29.16 -14.81 -15.11
C SER A 37 30.06 -15.61 -14.15
N PHE A 38 29.61 -16.78 -13.67
CA PHE A 38 30.31 -17.55 -12.63
C PHE A 38 30.67 -16.70 -11.39
N GLY A 39 29.82 -15.74 -11.05
CA GLY A 39 30.00 -14.85 -9.90
C GLY A 39 30.78 -13.56 -10.19
N MET A 40 31.42 -13.41 -11.35
CA MET A 40 32.22 -12.20 -11.65
C MET A 40 31.41 -10.91 -11.60
N LEU A 41 30.13 -10.97 -12.00
CA LEU A 41 29.21 -9.83 -11.97
C LEU A 41 28.30 -9.80 -10.73
N ALA A 42 28.63 -10.55 -9.68
CA ALA A 42 27.92 -10.53 -8.39
C ALA A 42 27.71 -9.14 -7.77
N PRO A 43 28.64 -8.16 -7.91
CA PRO A 43 28.43 -6.82 -7.38
C PRO A 43 27.23 -6.08 -8.01
N ILE A 44 26.87 -6.37 -9.26
CA ILE A 44 25.85 -5.60 -10.01
C ILE A 44 24.44 -5.79 -9.41
N PRO A 45 23.91 -7.02 -9.22
CA PRO A 45 22.60 -7.19 -8.58
C PRO A 45 22.57 -6.72 -7.13
N VAL A 46 23.68 -6.82 -6.39
CA VAL A 46 23.78 -6.34 -5.00
C VAL A 46 23.77 -4.82 -4.93
N ALA A 47 24.44 -4.13 -5.86
CA ALA A 47 24.38 -2.67 -5.96
C ALA A 47 22.97 -2.19 -6.33
N HIS A 48 22.30 -2.85 -7.28
CA HIS A 48 20.90 -2.57 -7.57
C HIS A 48 20.01 -2.79 -6.32
N ALA A 49 20.24 -3.85 -5.55
CA ALA A 49 19.54 -4.08 -4.29
C ALA A 49 19.84 -2.98 -3.24
N ALA A 50 21.08 -2.50 -3.15
CA ALA A 50 21.49 -1.40 -2.27
C ALA A 50 20.74 -0.10 -2.58
N ILE A 51 20.61 0.23 -3.87
CA ILE A 51 19.86 1.40 -4.36
C ILE A 51 18.37 1.24 -4.06
N ARG A 52 17.79 0.08 -4.38
CA ARG A 52 16.36 -0.20 -4.18
C ARG A 52 15.94 -0.20 -2.71
N LEU A 53 16.76 -0.77 -1.84
CA LEU A 53 16.46 -0.88 -0.40
C LEU A 53 16.97 0.32 0.41
N ARG A 54 17.73 1.24 -0.21
CA ARG A 54 18.37 2.39 0.45
C ARG A 54 19.17 2.00 1.71
N ARG A 55 19.84 0.84 1.69
CA ARG A 55 20.62 0.32 2.82
C ARG A 55 22.12 0.46 2.58
N GLY A 56 22.76 1.38 3.30
CA GLY A 56 24.21 1.66 3.18
C GLY A 56 25.10 0.43 3.40
N ILE A 57 24.73 -0.46 4.34
CA ILE A 57 25.50 -1.68 4.64
C ILE A 57 25.67 -2.62 3.43
N LEU A 58 24.76 -2.56 2.45
CA LEU A 58 24.86 -3.41 1.26
C LEU A 58 26.04 -3.04 0.37
N TRP A 59 26.54 -1.80 0.44
CA TRP A 59 27.76 -1.40 -0.27
C TRP A 59 29.01 -2.14 0.22
N LEU A 60 29.06 -2.54 1.50
CA LEU A 60 30.16 -3.40 1.99
C LEU A 60 30.14 -4.77 1.32
N PHE A 61 28.96 -5.32 1.05
CA PHE A 61 28.81 -6.57 0.33
C PHE A 61 29.15 -6.43 -1.16
N VAL A 62 28.84 -5.29 -1.79
CA VAL A 62 29.26 -4.97 -3.16
C VAL A 62 30.80 -5.01 -3.26
N LEU A 63 31.49 -4.33 -2.34
CA LEU A 63 32.96 -4.31 -2.29
C LEU A 63 33.53 -5.70 -2.01
N GLY A 64 32.98 -6.42 -1.03
CA GLY A 64 33.45 -7.76 -0.65
C GLY A 64 33.32 -8.77 -1.79
N TYR A 65 32.17 -8.81 -2.48
CA TYR A 65 31.98 -9.69 -3.62
C TYR A 65 32.83 -9.29 -4.83
N GLY A 66 33.07 -7.99 -5.03
CA GLY A 66 34.00 -7.50 -6.05
C GLY A 66 35.42 -7.98 -5.79
N GLY A 67 35.88 -7.90 -4.54
CA GLY A 67 37.20 -8.39 -4.14
C GLY A 67 37.37 -9.91 -4.35
N ILE A 68 36.35 -10.70 -3.99
CA ILE A 68 36.37 -12.16 -4.22
C ILE A 68 36.42 -12.47 -5.72
N ALA A 69 35.61 -11.80 -6.54
CA ALA A 69 35.63 -11.99 -7.99
C ALA A 69 37.02 -11.73 -8.60
N VAL A 70 37.70 -10.65 -8.18
CA VAL A 70 39.07 -10.34 -8.64
C VAL A 70 40.08 -11.40 -8.17
N ALA A 71 40.00 -11.83 -6.91
CA ALA A 71 40.89 -12.87 -6.39
C ALA A 71 40.70 -14.20 -7.14
N MET A 72 39.48 -14.52 -7.53
CA MET A 72 39.17 -15.72 -8.30
C MET A 72 39.70 -15.67 -9.74
N THR A 73 39.69 -14.51 -10.39
CA THR A 73 40.35 -14.32 -11.69
C THR A 73 41.86 -14.55 -11.58
N PHE A 74 42.48 -13.97 -10.54
CA PHE A 74 43.92 -14.13 -10.29
C PHE A 74 44.30 -15.59 -10.00
N LEU A 75 43.48 -16.31 -9.23
CA LEU A 75 43.68 -17.73 -8.96
C LEU A 75 43.53 -18.60 -10.22
N LEU A 76 42.63 -18.24 -11.14
CA LEU A 76 42.48 -18.93 -12.42
C LEU A 76 43.73 -18.77 -13.29
N GLU A 77 44.25 -17.54 -13.39
CA GLU A 77 45.48 -17.25 -14.13
C GLU A 77 46.69 -17.99 -13.55
N ARG A 78 46.78 -18.09 -12.22
CA ARG A 78 47.81 -18.88 -11.51
C ARG A 78 47.69 -20.36 -11.79
N ALA A 79 46.47 -20.91 -11.70
CA ALA A 79 46.21 -22.32 -11.97
C ALA A 79 46.59 -22.72 -13.39
N ALA A 80 46.38 -21.83 -14.37
CA ALA A 80 46.76 -22.05 -15.76
C ALA A 80 48.27 -21.98 -16.03
N ALA A 81 49.07 -21.49 -15.08
CA ALA A 81 50.52 -21.28 -15.25
C ALA A 81 51.40 -22.35 -14.57
N GLU A 82 50.89 -23.14 -13.61
CA GLU A 82 51.69 -24.07 -12.80
C GLU A 82 51.36 -25.55 -13.10
N GLY A 83 52.20 -26.24 -13.89
CA GLY A 83 51.95 -27.59 -14.40
C GLY A 83 52.09 -28.78 -13.42
N GLU A 84 52.63 -28.61 -12.21
CA GLU A 84 52.74 -29.70 -11.21
C GLU A 84 51.69 -29.61 -10.07
N SER A 85 51.14 -28.42 -9.81
CA SER A 85 50.06 -28.18 -8.82
C SER A 85 48.70 -27.88 -9.47
N GLU A 86 48.60 -28.06 -10.80
CA GLU A 86 47.46 -27.70 -11.66
C GLU A 86 46.14 -28.29 -11.16
N ALA A 87 46.14 -29.57 -10.78
CA ALA A 87 44.93 -30.26 -10.34
C ALA A 87 44.38 -29.68 -9.03
N MET A 88 45.24 -29.46 -8.03
CA MET A 88 44.80 -28.96 -6.72
C MET A 88 44.28 -27.52 -6.81
N LEU A 89 44.97 -26.64 -7.57
CA LEU A 89 44.54 -25.27 -7.80
C LEU A 89 43.24 -25.20 -8.62
N SER A 90 43.10 -26.06 -9.64
CA SER A 90 41.89 -26.15 -10.46
C SER A 90 40.68 -26.63 -9.64
N PHE A 91 40.86 -27.64 -8.78
CA PHE A 91 39.81 -28.08 -7.87
C PHE A 91 39.45 -26.99 -6.87
N ALA A 92 40.43 -26.34 -6.24
CA ALA A 92 40.19 -25.25 -5.30
C ALA A 92 39.43 -24.08 -5.95
N TRP A 93 39.80 -23.72 -7.19
CA TRP A 93 39.09 -22.71 -7.97
C TRP A 93 37.65 -23.13 -8.25
N LEU A 94 37.44 -24.35 -8.77
CA LEU A 94 36.09 -24.86 -9.10
C LEU A 94 35.17 -24.87 -7.87
N PHE A 95 35.61 -25.44 -6.75
CA PHE A 95 34.83 -25.49 -5.52
C PHE A 95 34.62 -24.09 -4.93
N GLY A 96 35.62 -23.21 -5.02
CA GLY A 96 35.50 -21.80 -4.65
C GLY A 96 34.43 -21.07 -5.46
N THR A 97 34.39 -21.29 -6.78
CA THR A 97 33.39 -20.67 -7.69
C THR A 97 32.00 -21.13 -7.35
N ILE A 98 31.81 -22.44 -7.17
CA ILE A 98 30.51 -23.02 -6.83
C ILE A 98 30.01 -22.46 -5.50
N LEU A 99 30.88 -22.44 -4.48
CA LEU A 99 30.53 -21.90 -3.16
C LEU A 99 30.18 -20.41 -3.23
N PHE A 100 30.97 -19.61 -3.95
CA PHE A 100 30.77 -18.18 -4.09
C PHE A 100 29.47 -17.84 -4.83
N VAL A 101 29.20 -18.50 -5.96
CA VAL A 101 27.95 -18.36 -6.72
C VAL A 101 26.76 -18.76 -5.86
N THR A 102 26.84 -19.88 -5.15
CA THR A 102 25.76 -20.37 -4.28
C THR A 102 25.47 -19.39 -3.14
N ALA A 103 26.51 -18.94 -2.43
CA ALA A 103 26.37 -17.98 -1.33
C ALA A 103 25.77 -16.65 -1.81
N THR A 104 26.23 -16.15 -2.96
CA THR A 104 25.70 -14.92 -3.58
C THR A 104 24.25 -15.12 -3.99
N CYS A 105 23.88 -16.22 -4.62
CA CYS A 105 22.50 -16.53 -4.98
C CYS A 105 21.59 -16.60 -3.74
N VAL A 106 22.02 -17.24 -2.65
CA VAL A 106 21.26 -17.27 -1.39
C VAL A 106 21.09 -15.87 -0.80
N HIS A 107 22.15 -15.05 -0.81
CA HIS A 107 22.07 -13.66 -0.36
C HIS A 107 21.10 -12.84 -1.23
N LEU A 108 21.21 -12.95 -2.55
CA LEU A 108 20.31 -12.28 -3.50
C LEU A 108 18.87 -12.78 -3.38
N ALA A 109 18.62 -14.05 -3.06
CA ALA A 109 17.28 -14.55 -2.77
C ALA A 109 16.66 -13.84 -1.55
N ARG A 110 17.45 -13.61 -0.49
CA ARG A 110 17.03 -12.85 0.70
C ARG A 110 16.85 -11.35 0.44
N LEU A 111 17.63 -10.76 -0.46
CA LEU A 111 17.46 -9.36 -0.85
C LEU A 111 16.27 -9.18 -1.80
N ARG A 112 16.14 -10.06 -2.78
CA ARG A 112 15.04 -10.10 -3.76
C ARG A 112 13.70 -10.27 -3.07
N THR A 113 13.61 -11.12 -2.05
CA THR A 113 12.38 -11.23 -1.24
C THR A 113 12.03 -9.90 -0.58
N LYS A 114 12.99 -9.17 0.02
CA LYS A 114 12.73 -7.83 0.57
C LYS A 114 12.35 -6.77 -0.48
N ILE A 115 12.80 -6.92 -1.72
CA ILE A 115 12.51 -5.97 -2.82
C ILE A 115 11.13 -6.25 -3.44
N LEU A 116 10.80 -7.53 -3.67
CA LEU A 116 9.50 -7.93 -4.19
C LEU A 116 8.41 -7.84 -3.13
N TYR A 117 8.78 -8.11 -1.90
CA TYR A 117 7.90 -8.22 -0.74
C TYR A 117 8.45 -7.32 0.36
N PRO A 118 8.38 -5.98 0.16
CA PRO A 118 8.75 -5.06 1.23
C PRO A 118 7.93 -5.43 2.48
N PRO A 119 8.55 -5.47 3.68
CA PRO A 119 7.79 -5.67 4.89
C PRO A 119 6.63 -4.65 4.92
N PRO A 120 5.43 -5.04 5.38
CA PRO A 120 4.32 -4.10 5.46
C PRO A 120 4.82 -2.86 6.22
N ALA A 121 4.82 -1.71 5.55
CA ALA A 121 5.07 -0.44 6.23
C ALA A 121 3.91 -0.09 7.17
N ALA A 122 2.78 -0.81 7.05
CA ALA A 122 1.63 -0.70 7.91
C ALA A 122 1.81 -1.47 9.22
N TRP A 123 1.97 -0.72 10.32
CA TRP A 123 1.91 -1.22 11.69
C TRP A 123 0.46 -1.44 12.10
N VAL A 124 -0.15 -2.49 11.57
CA VAL A 124 -1.53 -2.86 11.86
C VAL A 124 -1.58 -4.34 12.21
N GLU A 125 -2.13 -4.64 13.38
CA GLU A 125 -2.29 -6.01 13.89
C GLU A 125 -3.76 -6.26 14.24
N SER A 126 -4.18 -7.53 14.24
CA SER A 126 -5.50 -7.93 14.74
C SER A 126 -5.67 -7.46 16.20
N GLY A 127 -6.86 -6.97 16.52
CA GLY A 127 -7.19 -6.41 17.84
C GLY A 127 -6.82 -4.93 18.01
N MET A 128 -6.10 -4.32 17.05
CA MET A 128 -5.89 -2.86 17.08
C MET A 128 -7.16 -2.12 16.68
N HIS A 129 -7.45 -1.03 17.40
CA HIS A 129 -8.54 -0.13 17.07
C HIS A 129 -8.10 0.88 16.00
N CYS A 130 -8.42 0.59 14.74
CA CYS A 130 -7.95 1.35 13.58
C CYS A 130 -9.03 2.24 12.99
N GLY A 131 -8.60 3.31 12.30
CA GLY A 131 -9.46 4.06 11.40
C GLY A 131 -9.72 3.26 10.12
N LEU A 132 -10.92 3.34 9.58
CA LEU A 132 -11.35 2.66 8.36
C LEU A 132 -11.97 3.69 7.42
N PHE A 133 -11.47 3.71 6.19
CA PHE A 133 -11.93 4.58 5.12
C PHE A 133 -12.22 3.72 3.91
N SER A 134 -13.43 3.82 3.35
CA SER A 134 -13.77 3.16 2.09
C SER A 134 -14.28 4.19 1.11
N ILE A 135 -13.91 4.03 -0.15
CA ILE A 135 -14.30 4.91 -1.24
C ILE A 135 -14.69 4.09 -2.46
N ASP A 136 -15.73 4.53 -3.16
CA ASP A 136 -16.24 3.88 -4.36
C ASP A 136 -16.63 4.90 -5.44
N ILE A 137 -16.35 4.58 -6.70
CA ILE A 137 -16.66 5.43 -7.86
C ILE A 137 -18.11 5.20 -8.30
N SER A 138 -18.88 6.28 -8.36
CA SER A 138 -20.25 6.21 -8.90
C SER A 138 -20.27 5.89 -10.39
N GLY A 139 -21.23 5.06 -10.80
CA GLY A 139 -21.43 4.70 -12.19
C GLY A 139 -20.28 3.91 -12.83
N PHE A 140 -19.40 3.28 -12.03
CA PHE A 140 -18.30 2.47 -12.54
C PHE A 140 -18.78 1.30 -13.42
N GLY A 141 -20.02 0.82 -13.23
CA GLY A 141 -20.64 -0.22 -14.06
C GLY A 141 -21.52 0.27 -15.22
N GLN A 142 -21.60 1.58 -15.49
CA GLN A 142 -22.48 2.08 -16.56
C GLN A 142 -21.99 1.61 -17.94
N VAL A 143 -22.94 1.10 -18.74
CA VAL A 143 -22.73 0.63 -20.12
C VAL A 143 -22.10 1.76 -20.94
N GLY A 144 -20.88 1.55 -21.46
CA GLY A 144 -20.21 2.49 -22.38
C GLY A 144 -18.79 2.93 -22.02
N ARG A 145 -18.26 2.61 -20.83
CA ARG A 145 -16.84 2.87 -20.51
C ARG A 145 -15.94 1.76 -21.06
N SER A 146 -14.91 2.14 -21.82
CA SER A 146 -13.88 1.22 -22.30
C SER A 146 -12.96 0.79 -21.14
N SER A 147 -12.26 -0.34 -21.29
CA SER A 147 -11.24 -0.80 -20.34
C SER A 147 -10.15 0.25 -20.07
N GLU A 148 -9.83 1.07 -21.05
CA GLU A 148 -8.83 2.15 -20.93
C GLU A 148 -9.32 3.27 -20.02
N ILE A 149 -10.59 3.67 -20.16
CA ILE A 149 -11.23 4.66 -19.28
C ILE A 149 -11.20 4.16 -17.83
N PHE A 150 -11.49 2.89 -17.58
CA PHE A 150 -11.43 2.33 -16.22
C PHE A 150 -10.02 2.41 -15.63
N VAL A 151 -8.99 2.07 -16.40
CA VAL A 151 -7.61 2.17 -15.94
C VAL A 151 -7.22 3.63 -15.65
N GLN A 152 -7.64 4.57 -16.50
CA GLN A 152 -7.33 5.99 -16.32
C GLN A 152 -8.02 6.57 -15.09
N VAL A 153 -9.33 6.36 -14.93
CA VAL A 153 -10.12 6.84 -13.80
C VAL A 153 -9.56 6.30 -12.48
N ARG A 154 -9.24 5.00 -12.41
CA ARG A 154 -8.65 4.38 -11.21
C ARG A 154 -7.28 4.95 -10.88
N ARG A 155 -6.42 5.11 -11.90
CA ARG A 155 -5.09 5.71 -11.71
C ARG A 155 -5.20 7.13 -11.15
N MET A 156 -6.13 7.93 -11.66
CA MET A 156 -6.38 9.29 -11.17
C MET A 156 -6.90 9.28 -9.73
N LEU A 157 -7.94 8.50 -9.42
CA LEU A 157 -8.49 8.42 -8.07
C LEU A 157 -7.42 7.99 -7.04
N PHE A 158 -6.63 6.96 -7.34
CA PHE A 158 -5.63 6.45 -6.40
C PHE A 158 -4.46 7.41 -6.22
N GLY A 159 -4.09 8.18 -7.27
CA GLY A 159 -3.13 9.27 -7.16
C GLY A 159 -3.62 10.40 -6.26
N VAL A 160 -4.89 10.80 -6.43
CA VAL A 160 -5.54 11.82 -5.59
C VAL A 160 -5.62 11.36 -4.14
N LEU A 161 -6.02 10.11 -3.87
CA LEU A 161 -6.06 9.53 -2.52
C LEU A 161 -4.68 9.56 -1.86
N SER A 162 -3.65 9.07 -2.53
CA SER A 162 -2.27 9.11 -2.02
C SER A 162 -1.87 10.53 -1.61
N THR A 163 -2.11 11.49 -2.49
CA THR A 163 -1.78 12.91 -2.25
C THR A 163 -2.58 13.50 -1.09
N ALA A 164 -3.88 13.21 -1.02
CA ALA A 164 -4.77 13.74 0.01
C ALA A 164 -4.45 13.16 1.39
N PHE A 165 -4.13 11.87 1.49
CA PHE A 165 -3.70 11.24 2.75
C PHE A 165 -2.39 11.84 3.26
N GLU A 166 -1.37 11.92 2.39
CA GLU A 166 -0.07 12.49 2.76
C GLU A 166 -0.20 13.96 3.19
N ALA A 167 -0.93 14.77 2.43
CA ALA A 167 -1.18 16.18 2.76
C ALA A 167 -2.07 16.37 4.01
N SER A 168 -2.71 15.30 4.49
CA SER A 168 -3.47 15.26 5.74
C SER A 168 -2.67 14.74 6.92
N GLY A 169 -1.38 14.46 6.72
CA GLY A 169 -0.49 13.92 7.75
C GLY A 169 -0.81 12.46 8.09
N ILE A 170 -1.44 11.72 7.19
CA ILE A 170 -1.59 10.26 7.29
C ILE A 170 -0.64 9.66 6.24
N ALA A 171 0.45 9.05 6.70
CA ALA A 171 1.44 8.47 5.78
C ALA A 171 0.76 7.36 4.97
N TRP A 172 0.70 7.55 3.65
CA TRP A 172 -0.02 6.67 2.74
C TRP A 172 0.55 5.26 2.78
N GLU A 173 1.88 5.15 2.79
CA GLU A 173 2.60 3.87 2.87
C GLU A 173 2.40 3.14 4.19
N ALA A 174 2.12 3.85 5.28
CA ALA A 174 1.81 3.24 6.58
C ALA A 174 0.38 2.68 6.66
N CYS A 175 -0.49 2.96 5.68
CA CYS A 175 -1.85 2.43 5.66
C CYS A 175 -1.91 1.06 4.98
N LEU A 176 -2.70 0.14 5.53
CA LEU A 176 -3.07 -1.09 4.83
C LEU A 176 -4.17 -0.74 3.81
N LYS A 177 -3.99 -1.13 2.55
CA LYS A 177 -4.86 -0.74 1.43
C LYS A 177 -5.34 -1.99 0.69
N ARG A 178 -6.61 -2.04 0.34
CA ARG A 178 -7.22 -3.10 -0.45
C ARG A 178 -8.03 -2.52 -1.59
N ASP A 179 -7.65 -2.86 -2.81
CA ASP A 179 -8.37 -2.56 -4.03
C ASP A 179 -9.68 -3.38 -4.10
N THR A 180 -10.79 -2.71 -4.44
CA THR A 180 -12.10 -3.37 -4.65
C THR A 180 -12.51 -3.43 -6.11
N GLY A 181 -11.69 -2.91 -7.03
CA GLY A 181 -11.98 -2.82 -8.46
C GLY A 181 -12.49 -1.42 -8.84
N ASP A 182 -13.61 -1.02 -8.28
CA ASP A 182 -14.27 0.30 -8.43
C ASP A 182 -13.92 1.30 -7.32
N GLY A 183 -13.14 0.86 -6.34
CA GLY A 183 -12.87 1.62 -5.13
C GLY A 183 -11.66 1.11 -4.36
N MET A 184 -11.57 1.55 -3.10
CA MET A 184 -10.51 1.16 -2.17
C MET A 184 -10.98 1.17 -0.73
N ILE A 185 -10.52 0.19 0.04
CA ILE A 185 -10.58 0.22 1.51
C ILE A 185 -9.18 0.54 2.04
N VAL A 186 -9.09 1.51 2.93
CA VAL A 186 -7.88 1.95 3.60
C VAL A 186 -8.06 1.77 5.12
N VAL A 187 -7.13 1.05 5.74
CA VAL A 187 -7.04 0.89 7.19
C VAL A 187 -5.90 1.75 7.68
N VAL A 188 -6.24 2.69 8.56
CA VAL A 188 -5.33 3.69 9.11
C VAL A 188 -4.84 3.24 10.49
N PRO A 189 -3.51 3.13 10.70
CA PRO A 189 -2.93 2.74 11.98
C PRO A 189 -3.38 3.62 13.15
N PRO A 190 -3.45 3.06 14.38
CA PRO A 190 -4.00 3.76 15.55
C PRO A 190 -3.19 4.98 16.00
N HIS A 191 -1.92 5.12 15.58
CA HIS A 191 -1.08 6.26 15.94
C HIS A 191 -1.40 7.53 15.13
N PHE A 192 -2.18 7.43 14.06
CA PHE A 192 -2.71 8.60 13.37
C PHE A 192 -4.00 9.07 14.05
N PRO A 193 -4.14 10.37 14.35
CA PRO A 193 -5.37 10.91 14.89
C PRO A 193 -6.56 10.68 13.94
N LYS A 194 -7.65 10.09 14.46
CA LYS A 194 -8.82 9.69 13.65
C LYS A 194 -9.47 10.87 12.94
N PHE A 195 -9.51 12.04 13.58
CA PHE A 195 -10.09 13.25 13.00
C PHE A 195 -9.47 13.64 11.65
N ARG A 196 -8.22 13.22 11.36
CA ARG A 196 -7.55 13.48 10.08
C ARG A 196 -8.25 12.84 8.89
N LEU A 197 -9.02 11.77 9.11
CA LEU A 197 -9.86 11.15 8.09
C LEU A 197 -11.06 12.02 7.70
N VAL A 198 -11.43 12.98 8.55
CA VAL A 198 -12.46 13.99 8.28
C VAL A 198 -11.80 15.25 7.77
N TYR A 199 -11.00 15.90 8.62
CA TYR A 199 -10.30 17.13 8.29
C TYR A 199 -8.79 16.99 8.57
N PRO A 200 -7.91 17.24 7.58
CA PRO A 200 -8.20 17.90 6.30
C PRO A 200 -8.52 16.95 5.12
N LEU A 201 -8.59 15.62 5.34
CA LEU A 201 -8.66 14.66 4.24
C LEU A 201 -9.84 14.86 3.29
N LEU A 202 -11.06 14.98 3.81
CA LEU A 202 -12.25 15.13 2.96
C LEU A 202 -12.23 16.43 2.19
N SER A 203 -11.85 17.54 2.83
CA SER A 203 -11.73 18.85 2.17
C SER A 203 -10.71 18.81 1.02
N ARG A 204 -9.56 18.15 1.23
CA ARG A 204 -8.54 18.00 0.19
C ARG A 204 -9.02 17.10 -0.95
N LEU A 205 -9.58 15.94 -0.63
CA LEU A 205 -10.13 15.01 -1.62
C LEU A 205 -11.19 15.69 -2.49
N THR A 206 -12.13 16.39 -1.88
CA THR A 206 -13.20 17.12 -2.59
C THR A 206 -12.61 18.19 -3.51
N ALA A 207 -11.67 19.01 -3.03
CA ALA A 207 -11.06 20.06 -3.83
C ALA A 207 -10.25 19.52 -5.03
N GLU A 208 -9.48 18.44 -4.84
CA GLU A 208 -8.72 17.81 -5.92
C GLU A 208 -9.64 17.19 -6.98
N LEU A 209 -10.68 16.45 -6.57
CA LEU A 209 -11.64 15.86 -7.50
C LEU A 209 -12.47 16.92 -8.24
N ALA A 210 -12.85 18.00 -7.56
CA ALA A 210 -13.57 19.10 -8.19
C ALA A 210 -12.71 19.78 -9.26
N ARG A 211 -11.44 20.10 -8.95
CA ARG A 211 -10.48 20.62 -9.93
C ARG A 211 -10.30 19.69 -11.13
N TYR A 212 -10.17 18.39 -10.87
CA TYR A 212 -10.04 17.39 -11.93
C TYR A 212 -11.29 17.37 -12.83
N ASN A 213 -12.49 17.37 -12.25
CA ASN A 213 -13.74 17.29 -13.01
C ASN A 213 -14.03 18.52 -13.87
N VAL A 214 -13.56 19.70 -13.47
CA VAL A 214 -13.72 20.96 -14.23
C VAL A 214 -13.03 20.87 -15.59
N VAL A 215 -11.84 20.28 -15.66
CA VAL A 215 -11.00 20.25 -16.88
C VAL A 215 -11.16 18.96 -17.68
N THR A 216 -12.06 18.07 -17.26
CA THR A 216 -12.17 16.70 -17.78
C THR A 216 -13.52 16.47 -18.46
N GLU A 217 -13.50 15.71 -19.55
CA GLU A 217 -14.70 15.27 -20.26
C GLU A 217 -15.64 14.47 -19.36
N GLN A 218 -16.95 14.54 -19.63
CA GLN A 218 -17.99 13.93 -18.79
C GLN A 218 -17.76 12.43 -18.52
N ALA A 219 -17.27 11.68 -19.52
CA ALA A 219 -16.99 10.25 -19.38
C ALA A 219 -15.89 9.92 -18.35
N LEU A 220 -14.95 10.85 -18.14
CA LEU A 220 -13.80 10.71 -17.25
C LEU A 220 -14.01 11.39 -15.89
N ARG A 221 -15.08 12.17 -15.71
CA ARG A 221 -15.41 12.78 -14.41
C ARG A 221 -15.59 11.73 -13.33
N ILE A 222 -15.11 12.06 -12.13
CA ILE A 222 -15.07 11.17 -10.97
C ILE A 222 -15.98 11.75 -9.90
N ARG A 223 -17.03 11.02 -9.55
CA ARG A 223 -17.87 11.25 -8.37
C ARG A 223 -17.81 10.02 -7.49
N VAL A 224 -17.67 10.20 -6.19
CA VAL A 224 -17.37 9.13 -5.24
C VAL A 224 -18.27 9.17 -4.03
N ARG A 225 -18.55 7.97 -3.51
CA ARG A 225 -19.15 7.75 -2.19
C ARG A 225 -18.03 7.36 -1.24
N VAL A 226 -18.05 7.89 -0.03
CA VAL A 226 -17.07 7.59 1.01
C VAL A 226 -17.78 7.12 2.27
N ALA A 227 -17.28 6.07 2.89
CA ALA A 227 -17.68 5.64 4.22
C ALA A 227 -16.49 5.70 5.18
N ILE A 228 -16.72 6.16 6.41
CA ILE A 228 -15.69 6.23 7.46
C ILE A 228 -16.20 5.61 8.75
N HIS A 229 -15.34 4.78 9.36
CA HIS A 229 -15.60 4.13 10.64
C HIS A 229 -14.28 3.95 11.40
N ALA A 230 -14.35 3.53 12.66
CA ALA A 230 -13.20 3.01 13.39
C ALA A 230 -13.65 1.89 14.33
N GLY A 231 -12.80 0.89 14.50
CA GLY A 231 -13.09 -0.25 15.35
C GLY A 231 -11.90 -1.21 15.46
N GLU A 232 -12.05 -2.19 16.33
CA GLU A 232 -11.08 -3.29 16.47
C GLU A 232 -11.13 -4.20 15.25
N ILE A 233 -10.04 -4.23 14.49
CA ILE A 233 -9.99 -4.99 13.26
C ILE A 233 -9.52 -6.43 13.50
N ALA A 234 -9.94 -7.34 12.62
CA ALA A 234 -9.31 -8.65 12.47
C ALA A 234 -8.60 -8.70 11.12
N LEU A 235 -7.43 -9.32 11.08
CA LEU A 235 -6.65 -9.59 9.88
C LEU A 235 -6.56 -11.10 9.62
N ASP A 236 -6.71 -11.49 8.36
CA ASP A 236 -6.45 -12.84 7.85
C ASP A 236 -5.55 -12.78 6.60
N GLU A 237 -5.28 -13.91 5.96
CA GLU A 237 -4.48 -13.98 4.73
C GLU A 237 -5.10 -13.22 3.53
N TYR A 238 -6.37 -12.83 3.63
CA TYR A 238 -7.11 -12.03 2.65
C TYR A 238 -7.22 -10.55 3.04
N GLY A 239 -6.67 -10.14 4.18
CA GLY A 239 -6.59 -8.77 4.67
C GLY A 239 -7.55 -8.47 5.82
N VAL A 240 -8.06 -7.23 5.87
CA VAL A 240 -9.00 -6.82 6.92
C VAL A 240 -10.33 -7.57 6.80
N THR A 241 -10.88 -7.98 7.95
CA THR A 241 -12.15 -8.68 8.11
C THR A 241 -12.81 -8.31 9.44
N GLY A 242 -14.00 -8.86 9.70
CA GLY A 242 -14.75 -8.65 10.94
C GLY A 242 -15.79 -7.54 10.91
N ARG A 243 -16.46 -7.33 12.05
CA ARG A 243 -17.61 -6.44 12.19
C ARG A 243 -17.36 -4.99 11.72
N PRO A 244 -16.22 -4.34 12.04
CA PRO A 244 -15.98 -2.97 11.58
C PRO A 244 -15.92 -2.84 10.06
N LYS A 245 -15.31 -3.81 9.36
CA LYS A 245 -15.32 -3.85 7.89
C LYS A 245 -16.72 -4.05 7.34
N VAL A 246 -17.51 -4.95 7.94
CA VAL A 246 -18.89 -5.21 7.51
C VAL A 246 -19.73 -3.94 7.65
N LEU A 247 -19.63 -3.24 8.78
CA LEU A 247 -20.31 -1.97 8.98
C LEU A 247 -19.85 -0.92 7.95
N LEU A 248 -18.55 -0.77 7.74
CA LEU A 248 -17.99 0.15 6.74
C LEU A 248 -18.57 -0.11 5.33
N ALA A 249 -18.63 -1.38 4.91
CA ALA A 249 -19.20 -1.76 3.63
C ALA A 249 -20.70 -1.46 3.55
N ARG A 250 -21.46 -1.75 4.62
CA ARG A 250 -22.90 -1.46 4.69
C ARG A 250 -23.20 0.04 4.64
N LEU A 251 -22.37 0.87 5.27
CA LEU A 251 -22.47 2.33 5.16
C LEU A 251 -22.23 2.80 3.71
N LEU A 252 -21.16 2.31 3.07
CA LEU A 252 -20.81 2.66 1.69
C LEU A 252 -21.90 2.24 0.69
N ASP A 253 -22.45 1.04 0.89
CA ASP A 253 -23.46 0.46 0.00
C ASP A 253 -24.86 1.01 0.22
N SER A 254 -25.10 1.71 1.33
CA SER A 254 -26.43 2.18 1.73
C SER A 254 -27.10 3.03 0.66
N ARG A 255 -28.43 2.89 0.55
CA ARG A 255 -29.27 3.75 -0.30
C ARG A 255 -29.12 5.22 0.05
N VAL A 256 -29.08 5.54 1.35
CA VAL A 256 -28.89 6.91 1.85
C VAL A 256 -27.68 7.59 1.19
N LEU A 257 -26.54 6.89 1.11
CA LEU A 257 -25.34 7.46 0.50
C LEU A 257 -25.41 7.53 -1.04
N ARG A 258 -26.11 6.58 -1.67
CA ARG A 258 -26.34 6.59 -3.12
C ARG A 258 -27.24 7.75 -3.54
N ASP A 259 -28.34 7.93 -2.84
CA ASP A 259 -29.33 8.97 -3.09
C ASP A 259 -28.72 10.34 -2.82
N ALA A 260 -27.97 10.50 -1.72
CA ALA A 260 -27.23 11.71 -1.43
C ALA A 260 -26.26 12.11 -2.56
N LEU A 261 -25.57 11.16 -3.20
CA LEU A 261 -24.71 11.47 -4.35
C LEU A 261 -25.54 11.84 -5.59
N ALA A 262 -26.66 11.17 -5.82
CA ALA A 262 -27.54 11.46 -6.96
C ALA A 262 -28.16 12.86 -6.87
N GLU A 263 -28.49 13.30 -5.65
CA GLU A 263 -29.08 14.61 -5.36
C GLU A 263 -28.02 15.73 -5.23
N ALA A 264 -26.77 15.39 -4.90
CA ALA A 264 -25.71 16.37 -4.76
C ALA A 264 -25.40 17.08 -6.10
N PRO A 265 -25.10 18.40 -6.08
CA PRO A 265 -24.67 19.12 -7.27
C PRO A 265 -23.48 18.47 -7.96
N ASP A 266 -23.35 18.66 -9.28
CA ASP A 266 -22.25 18.07 -10.05
C ASP A 266 -20.88 18.60 -9.62
N GLU A 267 -20.83 19.81 -9.06
CA GLU A 267 -19.63 20.41 -8.46
C GLU A 267 -19.22 19.74 -7.15
N SER A 268 -20.09 18.93 -6.53
CA SER A 268 -19.83 18.17 -5.31
C SER A 268 -19.50 16.72 -5.66
N PRO A 269 -18.21 16.40 -5.94
CA PRO A 269 -17.81 15.07 -6.36
C PRO A 269 -17.77 14.05 -5.23
N VAL A 270 -17.94 14.45 -3.98
CA VAL A 270 -17.80 13.57 -2.81
C VAL A 270 -19.04 13.67 -1.95
N VAL A 271 -19.57 12.51 -1.55
CA VAL A 271 -20.51 12.42 -0.41
C VAL A 271 -19.96 11.41 0.60
N VAL A 272 -20.21 11.67 1.88
CA VAL A 272 -19.55 10.94 2.97
C VAL A 272 -20.58 10.47 3.97
N LEU A 273 -20.46 9.22 4.41
CA LEU A 273 -21.20 8.67 5.52
C LEU A 273 -20.25 8.21 6.62
N VAL A 274 -20.45 8.69 7.84
CA VAL A 274 -19.61 8.39 8.99
C VAL A 274 -20.43 7.64 10.04
N SER A 275 -19.90 6.55 10.59
CA SER A 275 -20.59 5.82 11.67
C SER A 275 -20.78 6.69 12.93
N ASP A 276 -21.87 6.47 13.68
CA ASP A 276 -22.18 7.18 14.93
C ASP A 276 -20.98 7.28 15.89
N ARG A 277 -20.41 6.12 16.25
CA ARG A 277 -19.28 6.02 17.19
C ARG A 277 -18.03 6.77 16.72
N PHE A 278 -17.75 6.75 15.42
CA PHE A 278 -16.61 7.50 14.89
C PHE A 278 -16.86 9.01 14.99
N HIS A 279 -18.08 9.45 14.71
CA HIS A 279 -18.46 10.86 14.78
C HIS A 279 -18.39 11.39 16.22
N GLU A 280 -18.87 10.63 17.20
CA GLU A 280 -18.72 10.92 18.62
C GLU A 280 -17.23 11.03 19.01
N ASP A 281 -16.42 10.03 18.69
CA ASP A 281 -14.97 10.02 18.97
C ASP A 281 -14.22 11.24 18.40
N VAL A 282 -14.61 11.71 17.22
CA VAL A 282 -13.98 12.88 16.55
C VAL A 282 -14.45 14.19 17.16
N GLN A 283 -15.74 14.30 17.52
CA GLN A 283 -16.25 15.47 18.23
C GLN A 283 -15.55 15.67 19.58
N ASP A 284 -15.39 14.59 20.35
CA ASP A 284 -14.76 14.64 21.68
C ASP A 284 -13.28 15.03 21.63
N GLN A 285 -12.57 14.65 20.56
CA GLN A 285 -11.16 15.00 20.39
C GLN A 285 -10.94 16.50 20.18
N GLY A 286 -11.89 17.19 19.53
CA GLY A 286 -11.77 18.59 19.14
C GLY A 286 -10.62 18.85 18.14
N GLY A 287 -10.72 19.94 17.37
CA GLY A 287 -9.64 20.31 16.45
C GLY A 287 -9.99 21.51 15.55
N PRO A 288 -8.99 22.32 15.16
CA PRO A 288 -9.22 23.44 14.26
C PRO A 288 -9.78 22.96 12.91
N GLY A 289 -10.90 23.55 12.47
CA GLY A 289 -11.51 23.26 11.17
C GLY A 289 -12.44 22.04 11.11
N LEU A 290 -12.67 21.36 12.24
CA LEU A 290 -13.72 20.34 12.34
C LEU A 290 -15.09 21.01 12.48
N ASP A 291 -15.78 21.20 11.37
CA ASP A 291 -17.20 21.58 11.37
C ASP A 291 -18.08 20.33 11.34
N THR A 292 -18.25 19.68 12.50
CA THR A 292 -19.16 18.55 12.66
C THR A 292 -20.63 18.96 12.60
N MET A 293 -20.95 20.25 12.73
CA MET A 293 -22.33 20.75 12.62
C MET A 293 -22.87 20.69 11.18
N SER A 294 -21.97 20.59 10.21
CA SER A 294 -22.31 20.34 8.80
C SER A 294 -22.77 18.89 8.51
N TYR A 295 -22.74 18.01 9.51
CA TYR A 295 -23.15 16.61 9.38
C TYR A 295 -24.62 16.44 9.76
N ARG A 296 -25.39 15.75 8.91
CA ARG A 296 -26.78 15.40 9.18
C ARG A 296 -26.87 13.96 9.67
N GLN A 297 -27.44 13.75 10.85
CA GLN A 297 -27.73 12.41 11.32
C GLN A 297 -28.80 11.74 10.44
N VAL A 298 -28.56 10.49 10.07
CA VAL A 298 -29.43 9.65 9.23
C VAL A 298 -29.50 8.25 9.80
N LEU A 299 -30.57 7.53 9.48
CA LEU A 299 -30.73 6.12 9.82
C LEU A 299 -30.44 5.27 8.58
N VAL A 300 -29.52 4.32 8.71
CA VAL A 300 -29.08 3.45 7.63
C VAL A 300 -29.69 2.07 7.84
N HIS A 301 -30.52 1.64 6.88
CA HIS A 301 -31.02 0.27 6.78
C HIS A 301 -30.37 -0.42 5.59
N GLU A 302 -29.42 -1.32 5.84
CA GLU A 302 -28.75 -2.09 4.78
C GLU A 302 -28.52 -3.53 5.24
N LYS A 303 -29.16 -4.48 4.56
CA LYS A 303 -29.24 -5.90 4.95
C LYS A 303 -29.71 -6.04 6.40
N GLU A 304 -28.89 -6.66 7.26
CA GLU A 304 -29.16 -6.90 8.68
C GLU A 304 -28.61 -5.77 9.57
N THR A 305 -28.47 -4.55 9.05
CA THR A 305 -27.95 -3.41 9.81
C THR A 305 -28.91 -2.27 9.79
N GLU A 306 -29.28 -1.87 10.99
CA GLU A 306 -29.98 -0.64 11.31
C GLU A 306 -29.10 0.15 12.26
N VAL A 307 -28.49 1.23 11.77
CA VAL A 307 -27.54 2.04 12.52
C VAL A 307 -27.72 3.52 12.24
N ARG A 308 -27.47 4.34 13.25
CA ARG A 308 -27.29 5.77 13.05
C ARG A 308 -25.95 6.04 12.38
N ALA A 309 -25.95 7.01 11.48
CA ALA A 309 -24.77 7.50 10.81
C ALA A 309 -24.92 9.00 10.52
N TRP A 310 -23.83 9.61 10.07
CA TRP A 310 -23.73 11.04 9.87
C TRP A 310 -23.34 11.31 8.42
N LEU A 311 -24.28 11.87 7.65
CA LEU A 311 -24.12 12.22 6.25
C LEU A 311 -23.52 13.61 6.12
N HIS A 312 -22.53 13.76 5.25
CA HIS A 312 -21.92 15.03 4.93
C HIS A 312 -21.61 15.13 3.43
N VAL A 313 -21.87 16.30 2.87
CA VAL A 313 -21.53 16.67 1.50
C VAL A 313 -20.52 17.82 1.60
N PRO A 314 -19.20 17.55 1.47
CA PRO A 314 -18.21 18.60 1.60
C PRO A 314 -18.29 19.60 0.45
N ASP A 315 -18.18 20.89 0.78
CA ASP A 315 -18.10 21.96 -0.23
C ASP A 315 -16.72 21.95 -0.91
N PRO A 316 -16.63 21.91 -2.25
CA PRO A 316 -15.39 22.15 -2.97
C PRO A 316 -14.89 23.59 -2.78
N VAL A 317 -14.08 23.84 -1.76
CA VAL A 317 -13.39 25.13 -1.63
C VAL A 317 -12.28 25.25 -2.69
N LEU A 318 -12.64 25.76 -3.88
CA LEU A 318 -11.75 26.01 -5.01
C LEU A 318 -10.95 27.33 -4.85
N ARG A 319 -10.41 27.63 -3.66
CA ARG A 319 -9.63 28.85 -3.49
C ARG A 319 -8.27 28.73 -4.20
N GLU A 320 -8.08 29.51 -5.27
CA GLU A 320 -6.77 30.00 -5.67
C GLU A 320 -6.19 30.79 -4.49
N LEU A 321 -5.29 30.18 -3.72
CA LEU A 321 -4.36 30.97 -2.90
C LEU A 321 -3.35 31.58 -3.89
N ARG A 322 -3.63 32.82 -4.32
CA ARG A 322 -2.61 33.73 -4.87
C ARG A 322 -1.65 34.15 -3.77
#